data_AF-A0A7Z6U873-F1
#
_entry.id   AF-A0A7Z6U873-F1
#
_cell.length_a   1.000
_cell.length_b   1.000
_cell.length_c   1.000
_cell.angle_alpha   90.00
_cell.angle_beta   90.00
_cell.angle_gamma   90.00
#
_symmetry.space_group_name_H-M   'P 1'
#
loop_
_entity.id
_entity.type
_entity.pdbx_description
1 polymer ?
#
loop_
_entity_poly.entity_id
_entity_poly.type
_entity_poly.pdbx_seq_one_letter_code
_entity_poly.pdbx_strand_id
1 'polypeptide(L)'
;MGEPLNINHASQLFRYFHVTTARISILTNGRVYKFFTDLDAPNKMDEKPFLELDLLAIDDHAIPELQKLTKSSFDVESILNAAGELKYVGQIKRVIAAQFSQPDDDFVRYFASRIYEGAITQKVREQFTILTKKATSQFLNDQVNDRLKLAMSGVQAPTVAETIIENNTQPEKEEPLDDRIVTTVEEMEGFHIVKSIIRTVVEAKRIAHRDTQSYFGILLDDNNRKPITRLHFNRAQKYIGIFEKDKGETRHPIASLDDIYGFADALKDTVLSYAES
;
A
#
# COMPACT_ATOMS: atom_id res chain seq x y z
N MET A 1 -35.51 8.71 -5.85
CA MET A 1 -34.56 9.00 -4.75
C MET A 1 -35.07 8.22 -3.54
N GLY A 2 -34.36 7.17 -3.11
CA GLY A 2 -34.81 6.29 -2.01
C GLY A 2 -34.63 6.93 -0.64
N GLU A 3 -35.49 6.56 0.32
CA GLU A 3 -35.41 7.05 1.70
C GLU A 3 -34.11 6.60 2.39
N PRO A 4 -33.52 7.45 3.26
CA PRO A 4 -32.35 7.07 4.06
C PRO A 4 -32.68 5.96 5.06
N LEU A 5 -31.75 5.03 5.27
CA LEU A 5 -31.88 3.92 6.22
C LEU A 5 -31.96 4.47 7.65
N ASN A 6 -33.12 4.34 8.29
CA ASN A 6 -33.34 4.75 9.69
C ASN A 6 -33.44 3.52 10.61
N ILE A 7 -33.07 3.68 11.88
CA ILE A 7 -33.13 2.67 12.95
C ILE A 7 -34.53 2.06 13.10
N ASN A 8 -35.58 2.82 12.78
CA ASN A 8 -36.95 2.33 12.78
C ASN A 8 -37.18 1.19 11.75
N HIS A 9 -36.48 1.20 10.62
CA HIS A 9 -36.51 0.11 9.63
C HIS A 9 -35.70 -1.11 10.09
N ALA A 10 -34.72 -0.91 10.97
CA ALA A 10 -33.96 -2.00 11.58
C ALA A 10 -34.81 -2.76 12.61
N SER A 11 -35.78 -2.12 13.27
CA SER A 11 -36.60 -2.76 14.33
C SER A 11 -37.36 -4.01 13.87
N GLN A 12 -37.86 -4.01 12.63
CA GLN A 12 -38.51 -5.16 12.02
C GLN A 12 -37.49 -6.29 11.74
N LEU A 13 -36.31 -5.93 11.24
CA LEU A 13 -35.22 -6.86 10.99
C LEU A 13 -34.72 -7.51 12.29
N PHE A 14 -34.52 -6.72 13.35
CA PHE A 14 -34.14 -7.20 14.69
C PHE A 14 -35.13 -8.24 15.21
N ARG A 15 -36.44 -8.00 15.06
CA ARG A 15 -37.49 -8.95 15.50
C ARG A 15 -37.45 -10.26 14.71
N TYR A 16 -37.29 -10.20 13.39
CA TYR A 16 -37.21 -11.42 12.56
C TYR A 16 -35.92 -12.20 12.80
N PHE A 17 -34.82 -11.49 13.04
CA PHE A 17 -33.53 -12.12 13.32
C PHE A 17 -33.58 -12.95 14.61
N HIS A 18 -34.22 -12.44 15.66
CA HIS A 18 -34.35 -13.14 16.95
C HIS A 18 -35.14 -14.45 16.91
N VAL A 19 -36.04 -14.61 15.94
CA VAL A 19 -36.97 -15.75 15.85
C VAL A 19 -36.59 -16.74 14.75
N THR A 20 -35.44 -16.55 14.10
CA THR A 20 -34.96 -17.40 13.01
C THR A 20 -33.61 -18.01 13.36
N THR A 21 -33.23 -19.07 12.65
CA THR A 21 -31.88 -19.67 12.71
C THR A 21 -30.88 -18.93 11.83
N ALA A 22 -31.24 -17.74 11.34
CA ALA A 22 -30.39 -16.95 10.47
C ALA A 22 -29.22 -16.37 11.28
N ARG A 23 -28.01 -16.56 10.78
CA ARG A 23 -26.77 -16.02 11.35
C ARG A 23 -26.35 -14.69 10.73
N ILE A 24 -27.03 -14.31 9.64
CA ILE A 24 -26.73 -13.12 8.84
C ILE A 24 -28.05 -12.45 8.46
N SER A 25 -28.09 -11.13 8.54
CA SER A 25 -29.19 -10.31 8.06
C SER A 25 -28.72 -9.13 7.23
N ILE A 26 -29.60 -8.66 6.35
CA ILE A 26 -29.31 -7.59 5.41
C ILE A 26 -30.41 -6.53 5.53
N LEU A 27 -30.00 -5.28 5.75
CA LEU A 27 -30.88 -4.12 5.73
C LEU A 27 -30.54 -3.30 4.48
N THR A 28 -31.52 -3.05 3.61
CA THR A 28 -31.28 -2.31 2.36
C THR A 28 -32.43 -1.37 2.01
N ASN A 29 -32.10 -0.26 1.35
CA ASN A 29 -33.05 0.64 0.69
C ASN A 29 -32.95 0.56 -0.85
N GLY A 30 -32.34 -0.51 -1.38
CA GLY A 30 -32.09 -0.71 -2.81
C GLY A 30 -30.82 -0.01 -3.33
N ARG A 31 -30.23 0.91 -2.55
CA ARG A 31 -28.94 1.55 -2.87
C ARG A 31 -27.85 1.13 -1.89
N VAL A 32 -28.12 1.24 -0.60
CA VAL A 32 -27.17 0.92 0.47
C VAL A 32 -27.60 -0.41 1.10
N TYR A 33 -26.67 -1.34 1.18
CA TYR A 33 -26.85 -2.66 1.79
C TYR A 33 -25.98 -2.76 3.04
N LYS A 34 -26.59 -3.05 4.18
CA LYS A 34 -25.92 -3.21 5.47
C LYS A 34 -26.07 -4.64 5.93
N PHE A 35 -24.96 -5.33 6.13
CA PHE A 35 -24.93 -6.72 6.56
C PHE A 35 -24.63 -6.80 8.06
N PHE A 36 -25.38 -7.63 8.77
CA PHE A 36 -25.26 -7.83 10.21
C PHE A 36 -25.11 -9.32 10.53
N THR A 37 -24.50 -9.60 11.67
CA THR A 37 -24.25 -10.94 12.23
C THR A 37 -24.77 -11.04 13.65
N ASP A 38 -24.63 -12.20 14.27
CA ASP A 38 -24.87 -12.46 15.70
C ASP A 38 -23.57 -12.82 16.45
N LEU A 39 -22.47 -12.15 16.10
CA LEU A 39 -21.16 -12.41 16.68
C LEU A 39 -21.06 -11.94 18.13
N ASP A 40 -21.75 -10.86 18.50
CA ASP A 40 -21.71 -10.33 19.87
C ASP A 40 -22.53 -11.19 20.85
N ALA A 41 -23.67 -11.72 20.39
CA ALA A 41 -24.52 -12.61 21.17
C ALA A 41 -25.34 -13.54 20.26
N PRO A 42 -25.41 -14.86 20.54
CA PRO A 42 -26.14 -15.82 19.70
C PRO A 42 -27.61 -15.42 19.48
N ASN A 43 -28.07 -15.48 18.23
CA ASN A 43 -29.43 -15.09 17.81
C ASN A 43 -29.82 -13.63 18.11
N LYS A 44 -28.85 -12.78 18.48
CA LYS A 44 -29.05 -11.35 18.64
C LYS A 44 -28.23 -10.62 17.59
N MET A 45 -28.94 -9.92 16.69
CA MET A 45 -28.29 -9.12 15.65
C MET A 45 -27.39 -8.06 16.30
N ASP A 46 -26.15 -7.98 15.84
CA ASP A 46 -25.19 -6.96 16.24
C ASP A 46 -25.76 -5.56 15.96
N GLU A 47 -25.47 -4.58 16.81
CA GLU A 47 -25.97 -3.21 16.63
C GLU A 47 -25.33 -2.50 15.43
N LYS A 48 -24.09 -2.89 15.09
CA LYS A 48 -23.31 -2.30 14.00
C LYS A 48 -23.16 -3.31 12.87
N PRO A 49 -23.38 -2.89 11.60
CA PRO A 49 -23.14 -3.77 10.48
C PRO A 49 -21.64 -4.07 10.36
N PHE A 50 -21.30 -5.28 9.94
CA PHE A 50 -19.92 -5.67 9.65
C PHE A 50 -19.49 -5.27 8.24
N LEU A 51 -20.45 -5.14 7.31
CA LEU A 51 -20.22 -4.71 5.94
C LEU A 51 -21.31 -3.72 5.51
N GLU A 52 -20.91 -2.62 4.88
CA GLU A 52 -21.79 -1.63 4.29
C GLU A 52 -21.37 -1.38 2.83
N LEU A 53 -22.33 -1.52 1.92
CA LEU A 53 -22.12 -1.41 0.49
C LEU A 53 -23.06 -0.35 -0.09
N ASP A 54 -22.50 0.73 -0.65
CA ASP A 54 -23.26 1.64 -1.53
C ASP A 54 -23.07 1.19 -2.98
N LEU A 55 -24.15 0.78 -3.65
CA LEU A 55 -24.09 0.34 -5.04
C LEU A 55 -23.63 1.43 -6.02
N LEU A 56 -23.69 2.72 -5.63
CA LEU A 56 -23.16 3.82 -6.44
C LEU A 56 -21.69 4.13 -6.15
N ALA A 57 -21.14 3.58 -5.07
CA ALA A 57 -19.77 3.81 -4.62
C ALA A 57 -19.23 2.53 -3.98
N ILE A 58 -19.11 1.48 -4.80
CA ILE A 58 -18.61 0.18 -4.36
C ILE A 58 -17.12 0.33 -4.06
N ASP A 59 -16.72 -0.05 -2.84
CA ASP A 59 -15.31 -0.23 -2.49
C ASP A 59 -14.82 -1.51 -3.18
N ASP A 60 -13.84 -1.39 -4.09
CA ASP A 60 -13.25 -2.55 -4.78
C ASP A 60 -12.68 -3.58 -3.80
N HIS A 61 -12.26 -3.15 -2.61
CA HIS A 61 -11.81 -4.04 -1.54
C HIS A 61 -12.95 -4.87 -0.91
N ALA A 62 -14.21 -4.44 -1.05
CA ALA A 62 -15.37 -5.18 -0.56
C ALA A 62 -15.83 -6.28 -1.54
N ILE A 63 -15.40 -6.25 -2.80
CA ILE A 63 -15.84 -7.21 -3.83
C ILE A 63 -15.40 -8.65 -3.53
N PRO A 64 -14.13 -8.94 -3.18
CA PRO A 64 -13.71 -10.30 -2.83
C PRO A 64 -14.49 -10.85 -1.63
N GLU A 65 -14.83 -9.98 -0.69
CA GLU A 65 -15.59 -10.35 0.50
C GLU A 65 -17.06 -10.63 0.18
N LEU A 66 -17.68 -9.83 -0.70
CA LEU A 66 -19.02 -10.10 -1.22
C LEU A 66 -19.10 -11.42 -1.99
N GLN A 67 -18.04 -11.79 -2.72
CA GLN A 67 -17.99 -13.07 -3.43
C GLN A 67 -18.06 -14.27 -2.47
N LYS A 68 -17.46 -14.18 -1.28
CA LYS A 68 -17.57 -15.21 -0.24
C LYS A 68 -18.99 -15.38 0.30
N LEU A 69 -19.84 -14.34 0.19
CA LEU A 69 -21.24 -14.37 0.60
C LEU A 69 -22.17 -14.96 -0.46
N THR A 70 -21.67 -15.36 -1.63
CA THR A 70 -22.49 -15.91 -2.73
C THR A 70 -22.81 -17.41 -2.54
N LYS A 71 -23.93 -17.85 -3.11
CA LYS A 71 -24.49 -19.21 -2.95
C LYS A 71 -23.50 -20.34 -3.25
N SER A 72 -22.59 -20.17 -4.21
CA SER A 72 -21.60 -21.18 -4.61
C SER A 72 -20.49 -21.40 -3.59
N SER A 73 -20.25 -20.43 -2.72
CA SER A 73 -19.15 -20.43 -1.73
C SER A 73 -19.66 -20.25 -0.30
N PHE A 74 -20.96 -20.46 -0.07
CA PHE A 74 -21.63 -20.14 1.17
C PHE A 74 -21.26 -21.15 2.27
N ASP A 75 -20.37 -20.75 3.17
CA ASP A 75 -20.06 -21.44 4.42
C ASP A 75 -20.29 -20.51 5.61
N VAL A 76 -21.20 -20.88 6.50
CA VAL A 76 -21.63 -20.03 7.63
C VAL A 76 -20.45 -19.72 8.55
N GLU A 77 -19.55 -20.67 8.79
CA GLU A 77 -18.41 -20.50 9.70
C GLU A 77 -17.34 -19.58 9.08
N SER A 78 -16.95 -19.83 7.83
CA SER A 78 -16.06 -18.93 7.08
C SER A 78 -16.60 -17.51 6.96
N ILE A 79 -17.90 -17.36 6.71
CA ILE A 79 -18.55 -16.05 6.61
C ILE A 79 -18.57 -15.33 7.95
N LEU A 80 -18.84 -16.03 9.07
CA LEU A 80 -18.79 -15.42 10.40
C LEU A 80 -17.38 -14.97 10.77
N ASN A 81 -16.36 -15.74 10.42
CA ASN A 81 -14.96 -15.37 10.63
C ASN A 81 -14.58 -14.13 9.79
N ALA A 82 -14.92 -14.14 8.49
CA ALA A 82 -14.70 -12.99 7.60
C ALA A 82 -15.48 -11.76 8.06
N ALA A 83 -16.72 -11.94 8.53
CA ALA A 83 -17.53 -10.87 9.09
C ALA A 83 -16.91 -10.30 10.38
N GLY A 84 -16.34 -11.15 11.23
CA GLY A 84 -15.60 -10.72 12.42
C GLY A 84 -14.40 -9.84 12.05
N GLU A 85 -13.58 -10.29 11.10
CA GLU A 85 -12.44 -9.51 10.61
C GLU A 85 -12.89 -8.18 10.01
N LEU A 86 -13.89 -8.19 9.12
CA LEU A 86 -14.41 -6.97 8.48
C LEU A 86 -15.03 -6.00 9.47
N LYS A 87 -15.72 -6.51 10.49
CA LYS A 87 -16.25 -5.71 11.59
C LYS A 87 -15.12 -4.95 12.28
N TYR A 88 -14.05 -5.63 12.66
CA TYR A 88 -12.92 -4.98 13.34
C TYR A 88 -12.14 -4.05 12.41
N VAL A 89 -11.83 -4.45 11.18
CA VAL A 89 -11.13 -3.61 10.20
C VAL A 89 -11.94 -2.33 9.91
N GLY A 90 -13.24 -2.45 9.69
CA GLY A 90 -14.12 -1.30 9.47
C GLY A 90 -14.19 -0.37 10.69
N GLN A 91 -14.24 -0.92 11.90
CA GLN A 91 -14.19 -0.13 13.13
C GLN A 91 -12.85 0.59 13.30
N ILE A 92 -11.73 -0.10 13.04
CA ILE A 92 -10.38 0.48 13.09
C ILE A 92 -10.27 1.62 12.07
N LYS A 93 -10.72 1.44 10.83
CA LYS A 93 -10.76 2.50 9.81
C LYS A 93 -11.53 3.73 10.29
N ARG A 94 -12.69 3.55 10.94
CA ARG A 94 -13.48 4.65 11.52
C ARG A 94 -12.74 5.38 12.63
N VAL A 95 -12.08 4.65 13.53
CA VAL A 95 -11.27 5.24 14.61
C VAL A 95 -10.11 6.03 14.02
N ILE A 96 -9.36 5.47 13.06
CA ILE A 96 -8.25 6.16 12.38
C ILE A 96 -8.75 7.45 11.72
N ALA A 97 -9.87 7.39 10.99
CA ALA A 97 -10.45 8.57 10.34
C ALA A 97 -10.85 9.65 11.36
N ALA A 98 -11.42 9.25 12.51
CA ALA A 98 -11.75 10.16 13.59
C ALA A 98 -10.48 10.82 14.17
N GLN A 99 -9.43 10.04 14.45
CA GLN A 99 -8.15 10.57 14.96
C GLN A 99 -7.48 11.54 13.99
N PHE A 100 -7.57 11.30 12.68
CA PHE A 100 -6.96 12.19 11.68
C PHE A 100 -7.71 13.52 11.55
N SER A 101 -9.04 13.50 11.72
CA SER A 101 -9.86 14.71 11.70
C SER A 101 -9.75 15.51 13.01
N GLN A 102 -9.80 14.80 14.14
CA GLN A 102 -9.75 15.34 15.49
C GLN A 102 -8.94 14.39 16.40
N PRO A 103 -7.62 14.60 16.50
CA PRO A 103 -6.76 13.84 17.40
C PRO A 103 -7.23 13.93 18.85
N ASP A 104 -7.36 12.78 19.51
CA ASP A 104 -7.59 12.74 20.96
C ASP A 104 -6.28 12.81 21.75
N ASP A 105 -6.42 12.95 23.07
CA ASP A 105 -5.29 13.10 23.99
C ASP A 105 -4.34 11.91 23.97
N ASP A 106 -4.85 10.68 23.81
CA ASP A 106 -4.04 9.47 23.82
C ASP A 106 -3.21 9.36 22.53
N PHE A 107 -3.83 9.68 21.39
CA PHE A 107 -3.17 9.72 20.09
C PHE A 107 -2.09 10.81 20.06
N VAL A 108 -2.38 12.00 20.60
CA VAL A 108 -1.40 13.09 20.72
C VAL A 108 -0.25 12.72 21.66
N ARG A 109 -0.56 12.10 22.80
CA ARG A 109 0.44 11.63 23.77
C ARG A 109 1.37 10.59 23.16
N TYR A 110 0.84 9.68 22.35
CA TYR A 110 1.63 8.67 21.66
C TYR A 110 2.76 9.30 20.83
N PHE A 111 2.45 10.29 19.98
CA PHE A 111 3.48 10.98 19.19
C PHE A 111 4.39 11.86 20.06
N ALA A 112 3.81 12.63 20.98
CA ALA A 112 4.58 13.51 21.86
C ALA A 112 5.64 12.74 22.66
N SER A 113 5.30 11.55 23.17
CA SER A 113 6.22 10.72 23.96
C SER A 113 7.43 10.16 23.19
N ARG A 114 7.36 10.13 21.85
CA ARG A 114 8.42 9.60 20.99
C ARG A 114 9.31 10.68 20.37
N ILE A 115 8.83 11.92 20.35
CA ILE A 115 9.46 13.03 19.61
C ILE A 115 9.92 14.14 20.57
N TYR A 116 9.18 14.37 21.66
CA TYR A 116 9.49 15.43 22.60
C TYR A 116 10.36 14.93 23.74
N GLU A 117 11.58 15.48 23.83
CA GLU A 117 12.47 15.25 24.96
C GLU A 117 12.05 16.17 26.14
N GLY A 118 11.23 15.64 27.04
CA GLY A 118 10.83 16.35 28.26
C GLY A 118 9.47 15.94 28.81
N ALA A 119 9.05 16.58 29.91
CA ALA A 119 7.74 16.32 30.49
C ALA A 119 6.62 16.85 29.58
N ILE A 120 5.64 15.99 29.27
CA ILE A 120 4.46 16.36 28.50
C ILE A 120 3.51 17.17 29.39
N THR A 121 3.77 18.47 29.47
CA THR A 121 2.89 19.44 30.15
C THR A 121 1.64 19.73 29.31
N GLN A 122 0.62 20.37 29.90
CA GLN A 122 -0.60 20.75 29.17
C GLN A 122 -0.31 21.62 27.94
N LYS A 123 0.62 22.59 28.06
CA LYS A 123 1.03 23.44 26.93
C LYS A 123 1.67 22.64 25.80
N VAL A 124 2.54 21.68 26.14
CA VAL A 124 3.16 20.78 25.16
C VAL A 124 2.08 19.92 24.50
N ARG A 125 1.11 19.40 25.27
CA ARG A 125 0.00 18.61 24.72
C ARG A 125 -0.83 19.43 23.73
N GLU A 126 -1.27 20.63 24.09
CA GLU A 126 -2.05 21.51 23.22
C GLU A 126 -1.30 21.84 21.92
N GLN A 127 0.01 22.11 22.02
CA GLN A 127 0.86 22.32 20.85
C GLN A 127 0.94 21.06 19.98
N PHE A 128 1.17 19.90 20.58
CA PHE A 128 1.24 18.63 19.86
C PHE A 128 -0.11 18.22 19.27
N THR A 129 -1.26 18.61 19.82
CA THR A 129 -2.57 18.38 19.21
C THR A 129 -2.65 19.08 17.85
N ILE A 130 -2.23 20.35 17.78
CA ILE A 130 -2.21 21.12 16.54
C ILE A 130 -1.21 20.53 15.54
N LEU A 131 0.00 20.18 16.01
CA LEU A 131 1.04 19.59 15.17
C LEU A 131 0.64 18.21 14.63
N THR A 132 0.03 17.37 15.46
CA THR A 132 -0.43 16.02 15.07
C THR A 132 -1.51 16.11 14.00
N LYS A 133 -2.49 17.01 14.16
CA LYS A 133 -3.52 17.26 13.14
C LYS A 133 -2.93 17.76 11.82
N LYS A 134 -1.96 18.68 11.90
CA LYS A 134 -1.27 19.20 10.71
C LYS A 134 -0.48 18.10 10.00
N ALA A 135 0.31 17.33 10.75
CA ALA A 135 1.15 16.26 10.21
C ALA A 135 0.32 15.15 9.57
N THR A 136 -0.76 14.70 10.21
CA THR A 136 -1.67 13.69 9.65
C THR A 136 -2.35 14.15 8.37
N SER A 137 -2.79 15.42 8.32
CA SER A 137 -3.38 16.00 7.10
C SER A 137 -2.36 16.10 5.96
N GLN A 138 -1.13 16.53 6.26
CA GLN A 138 -0.05 16.60 5.27
C GLN A 138 0.31 15.21 4.76
N PHE A 139 0.52 14.25 5.66
CA PHE A 139 0.81 12.86 5.31
C PHE A 139 -0.26 12.24 4.42
N LEU A 140 -1.54 12.45 4.72
CA LEU A 140 -2.63 11.94 3.87
C LEU A 140 -2.62 12.57 2.47
N ASN A 141 -2.38 13.88 2.38
CA ASN A 141 -2.27 14.57 1.10
C ASN A 141 -1.07 14.08 0.29
N ASP A 142 0.06 13.84 0.95
CA ASP A 142 1.26 13.31 0.31
C ASP A 142 1.00 11.90 -0.23
N GLN A 143 0.35 11.02 0.54
CA GLN A 143 -0.04 9.68 0.08
C GLN A 143 -1.02 9.71 -1.11
N VAL A 144 -1.99 10.64 -1.11
CA VAL A 144 -2.91 10.82 -2.23
C VAL A 144 -2.15 11.34 -3.46
N ASN A 145 -1.27 12.31 -3.29
CA ASN A 145 -0.44 12.84 -4.36
C ASN A 145 0.49 11.77 -4.93
N ASP A 146 1.08 10.93 -4.10
CA ASP A 146 1.96 9.85 -4.53
C ASP A 146 1.16 8.76 -5.27
N ARG A 147 -0.03 8.38 -4.78
CA ARG A 147 -0.94 7.50 -5.53
C ARG A 147 -1.39 8.11 -6.85
N LEU A 148 -1.66 9.41 -6.90
CA LEU A 148 -2.03 10.11 -8.13
C LEU A 148 -0.86 10.12 -9.13
N LYS A 149 0.35 10.40 -8.67
CA LYS A 149 1.58 10.30 -9.48
C LYS A 149 1.77 8.89 -10.03
N LEU A 150 1.55 7.85 -9.21
CA LEU A 150 1.63 6.45 -9.64
C LEU A 150 0.56 6.08 -10.67
N ALA A 151 -0.70 6.51 -10.45
CA ALA A 151 -1.81 6.30 -11.37
C ALA A 151 -1.60 7.04 -12.71
N MET A 152 -1.09 8.28 -12.68
CA MET A 152 -0.73 9.04 -13.87
C MET A 152 0.48 8.46 -14.61
N SER A 153 1.37 7.75 -13.90
CA SER A 153 2.53 7.05 -14.48
C SER A 153 2.20 5.64 -15.00
N GLY A 154 0.93 5.22 -14.92
CA GLY A 154 0.44 3.93 -15.40
C GLY A 154 0.99 2.73 -14.63
N VAL A 155 1.39 2.94 -13.36
CA VAL A 155 1.80 1.87 -12.45
C VAL A 155 0.59 1.56 -11.57
N GLN A 156 -0.07 0.43 -11.80
CA GLN A 156 -1.09 -0.07 -10.88
C GLN A 156 -0.43 -0.29 -9.52
N ALA A 157 -0.93 0.39 -8.49
CA ALA A 157 -0.52 0.14 -7.12
C ALA A 157 -0.79 -1.33 -6.79
N PRO A 158 0.12 -2.04 -6.10
CA PRO A 158 -0.18 -3.38 -5.61
C PRO A 158 -1.38 -3.29 -4.68
N THR A 159 -2.45 -4.02 -5.01
CA THR A 159 -3.53 -4.29 -4.07
C THR A 159 -2.95 -5.07 -2.90
N VAL A 160 -3.19 -4.57 -1.68
CA VAL A 160 -2.82 -5.24 -0.43
C VAL A 160 -3.68 -6.49 -0.29
N ALA A 161 -3.24 -7.57 -0.93
CA ALA A 161 -3.66 -8.94 -0.65
C ALA A 161 -2.38 -9.76 -0.74
N GLU A 162 -2.14 -10.55 0.31
CA GLU A 162 -0.95 -11.37 0.55
C GLU A 162 0.24 -10.65 1.18
N THR A 163 0.20 -10.52 2.50
CA THR A 163 1.31 -11.00 3.34
C THR A 163 0.82 -11.15 4.77
N ILE A 164 0.36 -12.35 5.11
CA ILE A 164 0.43 -12.85 6.48
C ILE A 164 1.79 -13.56 6.56
N ILE A 165 2.83 -12.85 6.98
CA ILE A 165 3.96 -13.47 7.68
C ILE A 165 4.33 -12.53 8.82
N GLU A 166 4.34 -13.12 10.02
CA GLU A 166 4.53 -12.49 11.31
C GLU A 166 5.82 -11.67 11.41
N ASN A 167 5.68 -10.58 12.16
CA ASN A 167 6.71 -9.67 12.63
C ASN A 167 7.91 -10.38 13.28
N ASN A 168 9.11 -9.86 13.05
CA ASN A 168 9.85 -9.29 14.17
C ASN A 168 10.85 -8.22 13.72
N THR A 169 10.59 -6.97 14.11
CA THR A 169 11.52 -5.85 13.97
C THR A 169 11.97 -5.45 15.37
N GLN A 170 13.28 -5.36 15.60
CA GLN A 170 13.85 -4.34 16.48
C GLN A 170 15.17 -3.81 15.91
N PRO A 171 15.51 -2.53 16.20
CA PRO A 171 16.39 -1.74 15.36
C PRO A 171 17.82 -1.53 15.93
N GLU A 172 18.71 -1.25 14.99
CA GLU A 172 19.90 -0.37 15.04
C GLU A 172 21.11 -0.72 15.93
N LYS A 173 22.23 -0.98 15.25
CA LYS A 173 23.57 -0.46 15.61
C LYS A 173 24.45 -0.37 14.36
N GLU A 174 24.98 0.82 14.12
CA GLU A 174 26.06 1.09 13.17
C GLU A 174 27.31 0.25 13.53
N GLU A 175 27.84 -0.52 12.57
CA GLU A 175 29.26 -0.65 12.20
C GLU A 175 29.44 -1.77 11.12
N PRO A 176 30.58 -1.83 10.39
CA PRO A 176 30.60 -1.75 8.93
C PRO A 176 30.56 -3.10 8.18
N LEU A 177 30.10 -2.99 6.91
CA LEU A 177 30.42 -3.85 5.76
C LEU A 177 30.49 -5.35 6.05
N ASP A 178 29.32 -6.00 6.12
CA ASP A 178 29.24 -7.44 5.90
C ASP A 178 28.86 -7.68 4.43
N ASP A 179 29.72 -8.45 3.74
CA ASP A 179 29.71 -8.82 2.32
C ASP A 179 28.51 -9.71 1.96
N ARG A 180 27.30 -9.22 2.17
CA ARG A 180 26.07 -9.85 1.71
C ARG A 180 25.47 -8.98 0.62
N ILE A 181 25.32 -9.58 -0.55
CA ILE A 181 24.54 -9.05 -1.67
C ILE A 181 23.09 -8.96 -1.16
N VAL A 182 22.73 -7.81 -0.61
CA VAL A 182 21.39 -7.49 -0.13
C VAL A 182 20.86 -6.43 -1.08
N THR A 183 19.94 -6.85 -1.95
CA THR A 183 19.25 -5.94 -2.84
C THR A 183 18.48 -4.93 -2.00
N THR A 184 18.93 -3.68 -2.04
CA THR A 184 18.33 -2.58 -1.29
C THR A 184 17.04 -2.11 -1.95
N VAL A 185 16.15 -1.51 -1.15
CA VAL A 185 14.92 -0.89 -1.66
C VAL A 185 15.25 0.15 -2.74
N GLU A 186 16.33 0.90 -2.55
CA GLU A 186 16.80 1.91 -3.48
C GLU A 186 17.27 1.34 -4.83
N GLU A 187 17.96 0.19 -4.84
CA GLU A 187 18.33 -0.51 -6.07
C GLU A 187 17.10 -1.03 -6.83
N MET A 188 16.10 -1.51 -6.11
CA MET A 188 14.82 -1.92 -6.70
C MET A 188 14.04 -0.74 -7.28
N GLU A 189 14.03 0.40 -6.61
CA GLU A 189 13.44 1.63 -7.16
C GLU A 189 14.16 2.08 -8.43
N GLY A 190 15.50 2.10 -8.41
CA GLY A 190 16.31 2.38 -9.60
C GLY A 190 16.04 1.40 -10.76
N PHE A 191 15.88 0.11 -10.45
CA PHE A 191 15.47 -0.91 -11.42
C PHE A 191 14.11 -0.60 -12.04
N HIS A 192 13.12 -0.25 -11.22
CA HIS A 192 11.78 0.07 -11.71
C HIS A 192 11.77 1.31 -12.60
N ILE A 193 12.57 2.33 -12.27
CA ILE A 193 12.74 3.53 -13.11
C ILE A 193 13.33 3.12 -14.47
N VAL A 194 14.47 2.43 -14.49
CA VAL A 194 15.12 1.98 -15.74
C VAL A 194 14.20 1.07 -16.55
N LYS A 195 13.50 0.14 -15.91
CA LYS A 195 12.52 -0.75 -16.54
C LYS A 195 11.36 0.03 -17.16
N SER A 196 10.89 1.09 -16.51
CA SER A 196 9.81 1.95 -17.00
C SER A 196 10.20 2.78 -18.23
N ILE A 197 11.49 3.13 -18.35
CA ILE A 197 12.05 3.81 -19.52
C ILE A 197 12.13 2.83 -20.70
N ILE A 198 12.67 1.63 -20.46
CA ILE A 198 13.01 0.68 -21.53
C ILE A 198 11.79 -0.10 -22.03
N ARG A 199 10.73 -0.24 -21.23
CA ARG A 199 9.46 -0.84 -21.70
C ARG A 199 8.85 -0.14 -22.92
N THR A 200 9.29 1.09 -23.23
CA THR A 200 8.88 1.84 -24.42
C THR A 200 9.50 1.30 -25.72
N VAL A 201 10.60 0.56 -25.64
CA VAL A 201 11.33 -0.01 -26.79
C VAL A 201 11.36 -1.54 -26.80
N VAL A 202 11.26 -2.21 -25.64
CA VAL A 202 11.29 -3.67 -25.53
C VAL A 202 10.29 -4.17 -24.48
N GLU A 203 9.79 -5.40 -24.64
CA GLU A 203 8.88 -6.02 -23.67
C GLU A 203 9.48 -6.16 -22.26
N ALA A 204 8.66 -5.88 -21.23
CA ALA A 204 9.08 -5.86 -19.84
C ALA A 204 9.63 -7.19 -19.30
N LYS A 205 9.27 -8.33 -19.92
CA LYS A 205 9.76 -9.67 -19.54
C LYS A 205 11.23 -9.88 -19.90
N ARG A 206 11.76 -9.10 -20.84
CA ARG A 206 13.15 -9.18 -21.31
C ARG A 206 14.10 -8.35 -20.46
N ILE A 207 13.59 -7.60 -19.48
CA ILE A 207 14.40 -6.73 -18.62
C ILE A 207 14.59 -7.44 -17.28
N ALA A 208 15.81 -7.93 -17.04
CA ALA A 208 16.20 -8.62 -15.82
C ALA A 208 17.17 -7.76 -15.00
N HIS A 209 17.25 -8.03 -13.69
CA HIS A 209 18.27 -7.47 -12.82
C HIS A 209 19.12 -8.58 -12.22
N ARG A 210 20.37 -8.24 -11.89
CA ARG A 210 21.29 -9.09 -11.14
C ARG A 210 22.03 -8.23 -10.15
N ASP A 211 21.95 -8.62 -8.90
CA ASP A 211 22.67 -7.96 -7.83
C ASP A 211 24.10 -8.51 -7.75
N THR A 212 25.07 -7.62 -7.61
CA THR A 212 26.48 -7.96 -7.45
C THR A 212 27.10 -7.08 -6.37
N GLN A 213 28.16 -7.57 -5.73
CA GLN A 213 28.85 -6.87 -4.65
C GLN A 213 29.30 -5.43 -5.00
N SER A 214 29.56 -5.15 -6.27
CA SER A 214 30.07 -3.85 -6.72
C SER A 214 29.03 -2.95 -7.36
N TYR A 215 27.91 -3.50 -7.83
CA TYR A 215 26.88 -2.77 -8.55
C TYR A 215 25.61 -3.61 -8.71
N PHE A 216 24.49 -2.93 -8.88
CA PHE A 216 23.23 -3.55 -9.28
C PHE A 216 23.09 -3.51 -10.81
N GLY A 217 23.17 -4.67 -11.46
CA GLY A 217 23.19 -4.81 -12.91
C GLY A 217 21.80 -4.95 -13.50
N ILE A 218 21.50 -4.20 -14.55
CA ILE A 218 20.26 -4.33 -15.33
C ILE A 218 20.63 -4.83 -16.72
N LEU A 219 20.00 -5.92 -17.14
CA LEU A 219 20.39 -6.70 -18.31
C LEU A 219 19.18 -6.94 -19.22
N LEU A 220 19.45 -7.06 -20.51
CA LEU A 220 18.48 -7.54 -21.49
C LEU A 220 18.58 -9.07 -21.62
N ASP A 221 17.43 -9.74 -21.66
CA ASP A 221 17.27 -11.20 -21.80
C ASP A 221 18.05 -12.01 -20.75
N ASP A 222 18.25 -11.44 -19.56
CA ASP A 222 19.09 -12.02 -18.49
C ASP A 222 20.50 -12.44 -18.98
N ASN A 223 21.05 -11.70 -19.94
CA ASN A 223 22.31 -12.02 -20.59
C ASN A 223 23.40 -10.99 -20.23
N ASN A 224 24.50 -11.48 -19.62
CA ASN A 224 25.66 -10.65 -19.26
C ASN A 224 26.36 -9.97 -20.46
N ARG A 225 26.11 -10.44 -21.69
CA ARG A 225 26.61 -9.81 -22.92
C ARG A 225 25.72 -8.67 -23.43
N LYS A 226 24.54 -8.48 -22.84
CA LYS A 226 23.59 -7.42 -23.17
C LYS A 226 23.28 -6.53 -21.95
N PRO A 227 24.30 -5.91 -21.31
CA PRO A 227 24.04 -5.03 -20.19
C PRO A 227 23.37 -3.74 -20.66
N ILE A 228 22.32 -3.35 -19.95
CA ILE A 228 21.57 -2.12 -20.21
C ILE A 228 22.21 -0.98 -19.43
N THR A 229 22.38 -1.18 -18.13
CA THR A 229 23.01 -0.21 -17.22
C THR A 229 23.46 -0.89 -15.94
N ARG A 230 24.30 -0.20 -15.17
CA ARG A 230 24.73 -0.62 -13.83
C ARG A 230 24.51 0.52 -12.85
N LEU A 231 23.81 0.24 -11.76
CA LEU A 231 23.58 1.20 -10.69
C LEU A 231 24.64 0.99 -9.61
N HIS A 232 25.39 2.04 -9.30
CA HIS A 232 26.44 2.02 -8.27
C HIS A 232 25.98 2.84 -7.08
N PHE A 233 25.18 2.23 -6.19
CA PHE A 233 24.61 2.90 -5.03
C PHE A 233 25.38 2.63 -3.72
N ASN A 234 26.43 1.81 -3.79
CA ASN A 234 27.20 1.34 -2.63
C ASN A 234 28.10 2.42 -1.99
N ARG A 235 28.04 3.68 -2.44
CA ARG A 235 28.87 4.80 -1.97
C ARG A 235 28.03 6.06 -1.77
N ALA A 236 28.54 7.01 -0.97
CA ALA A 236 27.88 8.29 -0.71
C ALA A 236 27.55 9.09 -1.98
N GLN A 237 28.42 9.04 -2.99
CA GLN A 237 28.12 9.53 -4.34
C GLN A 237 27.63 8.36 -5.20
N LYS A 238 26.40 8.49 -5.71
CA LYS A 238 25.77 7.48 -6.57
C LYS A 238 26.16 7.70 -8.02
N TYR A 239 26.24 6.61 -8.79
CA TYR A 239 26.51 6.66 -10.22
C TYR A 239 25.61 5.72 -11.02
N ILE A 240 25.31 6.13 -12.25
CA ILE A 240 24.73 5.28 -13.28
C ILE A 240 25.79 4.96 -14.34
N GLY A 241 25.97 3.68 -14.63
CA GLY A 241 26.86 3.17 -15.68
C GLY A 241 26.11 3.01 -17.00
N ILE A 242 26.54 3.69 -18.05
CA ILE A 242 25.93 3.67 -19.38
C ILE A 242 26.90 3.00 -20.37
N PHE A 243 26.36 2.20 -21.28
CA PHE A 243 27.14 1.49 -22.30
C PHE A 243 26.92 2.17 -23.66
N GLU A 244 27.89 2.96 -24.11
CA GLU A 244 27.85 3.57 -25.44
C GLU A 244 28.30 2.56 -26.53
N LYS A 245 27.79 2.69 -27.76
CA LYS A 245 28.20 1.85 -28.91
C LYS A 245 29.74 1.85 -29.00
N ASP A 246 30.35 0.68 -28.81
CA ASP A 246 31.80 0.39 -28.86
C ASP A 246 32.72 1.00 -27.80
N LYS A 247 32.18 1.57 -26.71
CA LYS A 247 32.98 1.98 -25.55
C LYS A 247 32.47 1.28 -24.31
N GLY A 248 33.41 0.90 -23.43
CA GLY A 248 33.09 0.31 -22.15
C GLY A 248 32.19 1.21 -21.30
N GLU A 249 31.82 0.73 -20.12
CA GLU A 249 30.94 1.44 -19.19
C GLU A 249 31.46 2.84 -18.82
N THR A 250 30.66 3.87 -19.06
CA THR A 250 30.90 5.24 -18.58
C THR A 250 30.02 5.51 -17.36
N ARG A 251 30.63 5.97 -16.26
CA ARG A 251 29.92 6.27 -15.01
C ARG A 251 29.56 7.74 -14.93
N HIS A 252 28.28 8.04 -14.79
CA HIS A 252 27.76 9.38 -14.59
C HIS A 252 27.28 9.55 -13.15
N PRO A 253 27.71 10.61 -12.43
CA PRO A 253 27.23 10.86 -11.08
C PRO A 253 25.76 11.25 -11.11
N ILE A 254 25.00 10.73 -10.16
CA ILE A 254 23.61 11.12 -9.91
C ILE A 254 23.46 11.57 -8.45
N ALA A 255 22.67 12.61 -8.22
CA ALA A 255 22.34 13.12 -6.90
C ALA A 255 21.03 12.49 -6.37
N SER A 256 20.11 12.15 -7.27
CA SER A 256 18.82 11.52 -6.97
C SER A 256 18.48 10.43 -7.98
N LEU A 257 17.56 9.53 -7.63
CA LEU A 257 17.05 8.52 -8.58
C LEU A 257 16.31 9.15 -9.78
N ASP A 258 15.77 10.37 -9.62
CA ASP A 258 15.12 11.10 -10.71
C ASP A 258 16.11 11.49 -11.82
N ASP A 259 17.39 11.64 -11.51
CA ASP A 259 18.42 11.96 -12.51
C ASP A 259 18.57 10.84 -13.56
N ILE A 260 18.11 9.62 -13.26
CA ILE A 260 18.09 8.48 -14.20
C ILE A 260 17.26 8.82 -15.45
N TYR A 261 16.18 9.61 -15.31
CA TYR A 261 15.38 10.04 -16.47
C TYR A 261 16.17 10.90 -17.46
N GLY A 262 17.19 11.62 -17.00
CA GLY A 262 18.09 12.38 -17.86
C GLY A 262 18.93 11.52 -18.81
N PHE A 263 19.02 10.22 -18.54
CA PHE A 263 19.76 9.24 -19.37
C PHE A 263 18.83 8.33 -20.19
N ALA A 264 17.54 8.66 -20.26
CA ALA A 264 16.54 7.79 -20.88
C ALA A 264 16.85 7.45 -22.34
N ASP A 265 17.32 8.41 -23.14
CA ASP A 265 17.63 8.19 -24.55
C ASP A 265 18.86 7.29 -24.71
N ALA A 266 19.92 7.51 -23.92
CA ALA A 266 21.11 6.66 -23.93
C ALA A 266 20.80 5.20 -23.53
N LEU A 267 19.91 5.00 -22.55
CA LEU A 267 19.45 3.67 -22.15
C LEU A 267 18.67 2.97 -23.28
N LYS A 268 17.82 3.71 -24.01
CA LYS A 268 17.08 3.16 -25.16
C LYS A 268 18.02 2.83 -26.30
N ASP A 269 18.96 3.71 -26.62
CA ASP A 269 19.96 3.50 -27.67
C ASP A 269 20.82 2.26 -27.40
N THR A 270 21.19 2.05 -26.13
CA THR A 270 21.91 0.84 -25.69
C THR A 270 21.11 -0.42 -26.00
N VAL A 271 19.82 -0.42 -25.67
CA VAL A 271 18.93 -1.57 -25.91
C VAL A 271 18.67 -1.81 -27.40
N LEU A 272 18.47 -0.75 -28.18
CA LEU A 272 18.28 -0.83 -29.63
C LEU A 272 19.53 -1.38 -30.34
N SER A 273 20.73 -1.08 -29.84
CA SER A 273 21.97 -1.64 -30.40
C SER A 273 22.02 -3.18 -30.35
N TYR A 274 21.37 -3.79 -29.34
CA TYR A 274 21.27 -5.25 -29.20
C TYR A 274 20.16 -5.90 -30.05
N ALA A 275 19.30 -5.09 -30.67
CA ALA A 275 18.27 -5.54 -31.61
C ALA A 275 18.76 -5.44 -33.06
N GLU A 276 19.72 -4.55 -33.35
CA GLU A 276 20.40 -4.43 -34.65
C GLU A 276 21.57 -5.43 -34.83
N SER A 277 21.97 -6.14 -33.76
CA SER A 277 23.09 -7.10 -33.72
C SER A 277 22.61 -8.53 -33.47
#